data_AF-A0A0W0CKP2-F1
#
_entry.id   AF-A0A0W0CKP2-F1
#
_cell.length_a   1.000
_cell.length_b   1.000
_cell.length_c   1.000
_cell.angle_alpha   90.00
_cell.angle_beta   90.00
_cell.angle_gamma   90.00
#
_symmetry.space_group_name_H-M   'P 1'
#
loop_
_entity.id
_entity.type
_entity.pdbx_description
1 polymer ?
#
loop_
_entity_poly.entity_id
_entity_poly.type
_entity_poly.pdbx_seq_one_letter_code
_entity_poly.pdbx_strand_id
1 'polypeptide(L)'
;MGASCKDQKRAVAICLQRSPCVMIERHKPQECLDNPELSKDLPELCIAQMKAFLDCKRGMVDMTKRFRGNAPLSTGKYDQQYDKLCSGDFNPREEMNKLNTLNSSEKE
;
A
#
# COMPACT_ATOMS: atom_id res chain seq x y z
N MET A 1 18.87 15.10 3.11
CA MET A 1 17.77 14.35 3.76
C MET A 1 17.52 13.08 2.98
N GLY A 2 17.57 11.90 3.62
CA GLY A 2 17.12 10.66 2.98
C GLY A 2 15.60 10.69 2.81
N ALA A 3 15.07 10.17 1.70
CA ALA A 3 13.63 10.13 1.50
C ALA A 3 13.01 9.15 2.49
N SER A 4 11.90 9.55 3.12
CA SER A 4 11.16 8.72 4.07
C SER A 4 10.15 7.86 3.30
N CYS A 5 10.20 6.54 3.46
CA CYS A 5 9.26 5.59 2.81
C CYS A 5 7.83 5.63 3.37
N LYS A 6 7.43 6.75 3.99
CA LYS A 6 6.13 6.92 4.66
C LYS A 6 4.97 6.84 3.68
N ASP A 7 5.07 7.54 2.55
CA ASP A 7 3.98 7.57 1.56
C ASP A 7 3.75 6.19 0.96
N GLN A 8 4.82 5.46 0.60
CA GLN A 8 4.71 4.09 0.09
C GLN A 8 4.13 3.15 1.15
N LYS A 9 4.57 3.27 2.40
CA LYS A 9 4.01 2.47 3.51
C LYS A 9 2.52 2.71 3.68
N ARG A 10 2.08 3.98 3.67
CA ARG A 10 0.67 4.34 3.80
C ARG A 10 -0.14 3.87 2.58
N ALA A 11 0.40 3.98 1.38
CA ALA A 11 -0.24 3.47 0.16
C ALA A 11 -0.50 1.95 0.23
N VAL A 12 0.48 1.17 0.69
CA VAL A 12 0.30 -0.27 0.93
C VAL A 12 -0.78 -0.53 1.97
N ALA A 13 -0.72 0.15 3.12
CA ALA A 13 -1.67 -0.05 4.21
C ALA A 13 -3.11 0.27 3.78
N ILE A 14 -3.30 1.37 3.03
CA ILE A 14 -4.58 1.75 2.43
C ILE A 14 -5.08 0.65 1.48
N CYS A 15 -4.21 0.15 0.60
CA CYS A 15 -4.60 -0.86 -0.39
C CYS A 15 -5.06 -2.14 0.30
N LEU A 16 -4.29 -2.61 1.29
CA LEU A 16 -4.62 -3.80 2.07
C LEU A 16 -5.93 -3.61 2.84
N GLN A 17 -6.17 -2.45 3.45
CA GLN A 17 -7.42 -2.17 4.17
C GLN A 17 -8.65 -2.27 3.26
N ARG A 18 -8.51 -1.92 1.98
CA ARG A 18 -9.59 -2.03 0.98
C ARG A 18 -9.76 -3.43 0.41
N SER A 19 -8.74 -4.28 0.53
CA SER A 19 -8.73 -5.61 -0.07
C SER A 19 -9.74 -6.56 0.59
N PRO A 20 -10.28 -7.55 -0.16
CA PRO A 20 -11.18 -8.56 0.40
C PRO A 20 -10.58 -9.29 1.61
N CYS A 21 -9.29 -9.62 1.56
CA CYS A 21 -8.59 -10.35 2.62
C CYS A 21 -8.68 -9.67 4.00
N VAL A 22 -8.57 -8.34 4.05
CA VAL A 22 -8.65 -7.59 5.33
C VAL A 22 -10.07 -7.13 5.61
N MET A 23 -10.79 -6.65 4.60
CA MET A 23 -12.11 -6.03 4.79
C MET A 23 -13.23 -7.05 5.04
N ILE A 24 -13.18 -8.20 4.38
CA ILE A 24 -14.22 -9.24 4.47
C ILE A 24 -13.76 -10.34 5.43
N GLU A 25 -12.59 -10.93 5.18
CA GLU A 25 -12.10 -12.09 5.94
C GLU A 25 -11.43 -11.71 7.25
N ARG A 26 -11.15 -10.42 7.47
CA ARG A 26 -10.55 -9.87 8.70
C ARG A 26 -9.20 -10.49 9.06
N HIS A 27 -8.46 -10.96 8.06
CA HIS A 27 -7.08 -11.38 8.26
C HIS A 27 -6.19 -10.17 8.56
N LYS A 28 -5.08 -10.42 9.24
CA LYS A 28 -4.08 -9.37 9.47
C LYS A 28 -3.44 -9.00 8.13
N PRO A 29 -3.12 -7.72 7.88
CA PRO A 29 -2.50 -7.30 6.61
C PRO A 29 -1.20 -8.04 6.28
N GLN A 30 -0.42 -8.43 7.30
CA GLN A 30 0.80 -9.22 7.12
C GLN A 30 0.49 -10.64 6.63
N GLU A 31 -0.52 -11.30 7.23
CA GLU A 31 -0.95 -12.64 6.84
C GLU A 31 -1.43 -12.68 5.39
N CYS A 32 -2.10 -11.62 4.92
CA CYS A 32 -2.54 -11.52 3.51
C CYS A 32 -1.36 -11.48 2.52
N LEU A 33 -0.19 -11.01 2.95
CA LEU A 33 0.99 -10.87 2.10
C LEU A 33 1.94 -12.06 2.22
N ASP A 34 2.08 -12.60 3.43
CA ASP A 34 3.02 -13.69 3.72
C ASP A 34 2.46 -15.05 3.27
N ASN A 35 1.13 -15.23 3.33
CA ASN A 35 0.51 -16.49 2.94
C ASN A 35 0.22 -16.55 1.42
N PRO A 36 0.79 -17.52 0.69
CA PRO A 36 0.66 -17.58 -0.77
C PRO A 36 -0.77 -17.91 -1.23
N GLU A 37 -1.60 -18.53 -0.39
CA GLU A 37 -3.00 -18.81 -0.72
C GLU A 37 -3.83 -17.52 -0.69
N LEU A 38 -3.74 -16.75 0.40
CA LEU A 38 -4.45 -15.48 0.56
C LEU A 38 -3.93 -14.40 -0.40
N SER A 39 -2.64 -14.47 -0.77
CA SER A 39 -2.05 -13.51 -1.70
C SER A 39 -2.62 -13.58 -3.12
N LYS A 40 -3.26 -14.69 -3.50
CA LYS A 40 -3.89 -14.84 -4.83
C LYS A 40 -5.13 -13.98 -4.97
N ASP A 41 -5.80 -13.72 -3.84
CA ASP A 41 -7.01 -12.89 -3.80
C ASP A 41 -6.68 -11.40 -3.62
N LEU A 42 -5.39 -11.05 -3.49
CA LEU A 42 -4.94 -9.67 -3.49
C LEU A 42 -4.94 -9.09 -4.91
N PRO A 43 -5.46 -7.86 -5.10
CA PRO A 43 -5.38 -7.19 -6.38
C PRO A 43 -3.92 -6.83 -6.72
N GLU A 44 -3.63 -6.84 -8.02
CA GLU A 44 -2.29 -6.55 -8.59
C GLU A 44 -1.75 -5.20 -8.13
N LEU A 45 -2.63 -4.20 -7.96
CA LEU A 45 -2.27 -2.92 -7.37
C LEU A 45 -1.58 -3.04 -6.01
N CYS A 46 -2.12 -3.86 -5.10
CA CYS A 46 -1.56 -3.95 -3.75
C CYS A 46 -0.17 -4.60 -3.80
N ILE A 47 0.03 -5.55 -4.72
CA ILE A 47 1.32 -6.18 -4.97
C ILE A 47 2.32 -5.15 -5.55
N ALA A 48 1.89 -4.33 -6.50
CA ALA A 48 2.70 -3.26 -7.08
C ALA A 48 3.11 -2.22 -6.03
N GLN A 49 2.19 -1.78 -5.18
CA GLN A 49 2.49 -0.87 -4.07
C GLN A 49 3.44 -1.50 -3.06
N MET A 50 3.28 -2.79 -2.76
CA MET A 50 4.18 -3.50 -1.86
C MET A 50 5.60 -3.58 -2.41
N LYS A 51 5.73 -3.86 -3.71
CA LYS A 51 7.02 -3.82 -4.41
C LYS A 51 7.67 -2.45 -4.31
N ALA A 52 6.92 -1.37 -4.57
CA ALA A 52 7.42 0.00 -4.44
C ALA A 52 7.89 0.33 -3.01
N PHE A 53 7.18 -0.15 -1.98
CA PHE A 53 7.59 0.00 -0.59
C PHE A 53 8.89 -0.76 -0.28
N LEU A 54 9.02 -2.00 -0.75
CA LEU A 54 10.22 -2.81 -0.58
C LEU A 54 11.43 -2.18 -1.28
N ASP A 55 11.26 -1.67 -2.49
CA ASP A 55 12.32 -0.97 -3.23
C ASP A 55 12.75 0.32 -2.52
N CYS A 56 11.81 1.08 -1.95
CA CYS A 56 12.14 2.23 -1.13
C CYS A 56 12.98 1.83 0.10
N LYS A 57 12.58 0.77 0.79
CA LYS A 57 13.29 0.26 1.99
C LYS A 57 14.69 -0.25 1.65
N ARG A 58 14.85 -0.96 0.52
CA ARG A 58 16.17 -1.38 0.00
C ARG A 58 17.05 -0.17 -0.31
N GLY A 59 16.48 0.85 -0.95
CA GLY A 59 17.19 2.09 -1.27
C GLY A 59 17.66 2.89 -0.05
N MET A 60 17.07 2.71 1.14
CA MET A 60 17.55 3.34 2.37
C MET A 60 18.88 2.74 2.87
N VAL A 61 19.15 1.47 2.55
CA VAL A 61 20.37 0.75 2.97
C VAL A 61 21.44 0.78 1.85
N ASP A 62 21.02 1.03 0.61
CA ASP A 62 21.91 1.17 -0.54
C ASP A 62 22.71 2.48 -0.50
N MET A 63 24.01 2.36 -0.23
CA MET A 63 24.94 3.49 -0.14
C MET A 63 25.06 4.27 -1.46
N THR A 64 24.82 3.64 -2.61
CA THR A 64 24.88 4.30 -3.93
C THR A 64 23.75 5.31 -4.13
N LYS A 65 22.62 5.12 -3.43
CA LYS A 65 21.42 5.95 -3.49
C LYS A 65 21.44 7.09 -2.48
N ARG A 66 22.41 7.13 -1.55
CA ARG A 66 22.48 8.12 -0.47
C ARG A 66 22.62 9.56 -0.96
N PHE A 67 23.31 9.76 -2.08
CA PHE A 67 23.54 11.09 -2.67
C PHE A 67 22.47 11.47 -3.71
N ARG A 68 22.01 10.50 -4.50
CA ARG A 68 21.03 10.75 -5.58
C ARG A 68 19.58 10.74 -5.10
N GLY A 69 19.32 10.20 -3.91
CA GLY A 69 17.98 9.93 -3.41
C GLY A 69 17.53 8.52 -3.75
N ASN A 70 16.83 7.90 -2.80
CA ASN A 70 16.32 6.53 -2.87
C ASN A 70 14.86 6.44 -3.35
N ALA A 71 14.08 7.49 -3.14
CA ALA A 71 12.65 7.55 -3.43
C ALA A 71 12.20 9.01 -3.56
N PRO A 72 11.01 9.29 -4.13
CA PRO A 72 10.40 10.61 -4.06
C PRO A 72 10.24 11.06 -2.59
N LEU A 73 10.35 12.37 -2.36
CA LEU A 73 10.09 12.97 -1.05
C LEU A 73 8.67 12.64 -0.60
N SER A 74 8.51 12.33 0.69
CA SER A 74 7.20 12.13 1.29
C SER A 74 6.44 13.46 1.27
N THR A 75 5.32 13.46 0.58
CA THR A 75 4.42 14.60 0.38
C THR A 75 3.26 14.60 1.38
N GLY A 76 3.06 13.49 2.09
CA GLY A 76 1.90 13.32 2.99
C GLY A 76 0.59 13.14 2.24
N LYS A 77 0.63 12.85 0.92
CA LYS A 77 -0.55 12.68 0.07
C LYS A 77 -1.57 11.68 0.63
N TYR A 78 -1.08 10.63 1.29
CA TYR A 78 -1.90 9.54 1.80
C TYR A 78 -2.27 9.67 3.28
N ASP A 79 -1.81 10.73 3.95
CA ASP A 79 -1.89 10.84 5.40
C ASP A 79 -3.34 10.92 5.87
N GLN A 80 -4.10 11.86 5.31
CA GLN A 80 -5.51 12.06 5.63
C GLN A 80 -6.36 10.82 5.33
N GLN A 81 -6.04 10.10 4.26
CA GLN A 81 -6.78 8.90 3.88
C GLN A 81 -6.47 7.72 4.80
N TYR A 82 -5.21 7.57 5.18
CA TYR A 82 -4.77 6.58 6.15
C TYR A 82 -5.43 6.81 7.51
N ASP A 83 -5.43 8.05 8.00
CA ASP A 83 -6.00 8.40 9.30
C ASP A 83 -7.51 8.12 9.33
N LYS A 84 -8.26 8.49 8.28
CA LYS A 84 -9.70 8.17 8.16
C LYS A 84 -10.00 6.67 8.21
N LEU A 85 -9.22 5.87 7.47
CA LEU A 85 -9.38 4.42 7.43
C LEU A 85 -9.05 3.79 8.80
N CYS A 86 -8.05 4.32 9.51
CA CYS A 86 -7.70 3.88 10.86
C CYS A 86 -8.74 4.28 11.91
N SER A 87 -9.36 5.45 11.78
CA SER A 87 -10.42 5.91 12.67
C SER A 87 -11.73 5.14 12.51
N GLY A 88 -11.88 4.36 11.43
CA GLY A 88 -13.12 3.63 11.11
C GLY A 88 -14.17 4.48 10.38
N ASP A 89 -13.83 5.70 9.99
CA ASP A 89 -14.71 6.62 9.27
C ASP A 89 -14.73 6.30 7.76
N PHE A 90 -15.24 5.13 7.39
CA PHE A 90 -15.34 4.71 5.99
C PHE A 90 -16.55 3.81 5.73
N ASN A 91 -17.05 3.85 4.50
CA ASN A 91 -18.08 2.93 4.00
C ASN A 91 -17.43 1.74 3.28
N PRO A 92 -17.55 0.49 3.78
CA PRO A 92 -16.87 -0.68 3.22
C PRO A 92 -17.16 -0.90 1.72
N ARG A 93 -18.43 -0.76 1.31
CA ARG A 93 -18.83 -0.94 -0.11
C ARG A 93 -18.18 0.08 -1.04
N GLU A 94 -18.09 1.33 -0.62
CA GLU A 94 -17.46 2.38 -1.44
C GLU A 94 -15.96 2.16 -1.57
N GLU A 95 -15.29 1.82 -0.47
CA GLU A 95 -13.85 1.57 -0.47
C GLU A 95 -13.46 0.35 -1.32
N MET A 96 -14.28 -0.71 -1.29
CA MET A 96 -14.13 -1.89 -2.14
C MET A 96 -14.31 -1.55 -3.63
N ASN A 97 -15.34 -0.75 -3.96
CA ASN A 97 -15.58 -0.30 -5.33
C ASN A 97 -14.43 0.57 -5.85
N LYS A 98 -13.90 1.47 -5.01
CA LYS A 98 -12.71 2.28 -5.34
C LYS A 98 -11.52 1.39 -5.68
N LEU A 99 -11.28 0.33 -4.89
CA LEU A 99 -10.19 -0.61 -5.17
C LEU A 99 -10.36 -1.29 -6.53
N ASN A 100 -11.58 -1.74 -6.86
CA ASN A 100 -11.87 -2.33 -8.16
C ASN A 100 -11.62 -1.35 -9.31
N THR A 101 -12.11 -0.11 -9.19
CA THR A 101 -11.89 0.92 -10.23
C THR A 101 -10.41 1.20 -10.46
N LEU A 102 -9.62 1.36 -9.38
CA LEU A 102 -8.19 1.59 -9.49
C LEU A 102 -7.49 0.40 -10.14
N ASN A 103 -7.90 -0.83 -9.78
CA ASN A 103 -7.25 -2.05 -10.28
C ASN A 103 -7.56 -2.29 -11.76
N SER A 104 -8.73 -1.84 -12.23
CA SER A 104 -9.06 -1.81 -13.66
C SER A 104 -8.26 -0.75 -14.41
N SER A 105 -8.09 0.45 -13.85
CA SER A 105 -7.37 1.55 -14.52
C SER A 105 -5.88 1.29 -14.76
N GLU A 106 -5.24 0.40 -13.99
CA GLU A 106 -3.84 0.03 -14.24
C GLU A 106 -3.69 -1.16 -15.21
N LYS A 107 -4.80 -1.74 -15.68
CA LYS A 107 -4.80 -2.78 -16.71
C LYS A 107 -4.94 -2.23 -18.13
N GLU A 108 -5.28 -0.95 -18.30
CA GLU A 108 -5.29 -0.22 -19.57
C GLU A 108 -3.93 0.43 -19.86
#